data_AF-A0A7X1E756-F1
#
_entry.id   AF-A0A7X1E756-F1
#
_cell.length_a   1.000
_cell.length_b   1.000
_cell.length_c   1.000
_cell.angle_alpha   90.00
_cell.angle_beta   90.00
_cell.angle_gamma   90.00
#
_symmetry.space_group_name_H-M   'P 1'
#
loop_
_entity.id
_entity.type
_entity.pdbx_description
1 polymer ?
#
loop_
_entity_poly.entity_id
_entity_poly.type
_entity_poly.pdbx_seq_one_letter_code
_entity_poly.pdbx_strand_id
1 'polypeptide(L)'
;MRQIEIRLDPALVESLMDTIGPLLKQLENELASPAEFPDDDELLEDFWKSDLLNSQREEIKVISELFDGEFMLSGRAFINSNEMDKVIRACSAIRLKIRDTLLATVTDSQLEEGDLEDVQWTDEMQIAYAAYALFASLQELIITQMNQPEPEESGDGYDWGSDDEDLEDER
;
A
#
# COMPACT_ATOMS: atom_id res chain seq x y z
N MET A 1 -14.93 9.83 -6.77
CA MET A 1 -13.49 9.54 -6.60
C MET A 1 -13.38 8.30 -5.75
N ARG A 2 -12.52 7.34 -6.14
CA ARG A 2 -12.31 6.11 -5.36
C ARG A 2 -11.43 6.41 -4.14
N GLN A 3 -11.81 5.91 -2.98
CA GLN A 3 -11.08 6.05 -1.73
C GLN A 3 -11.16 4.72 -0.99
N ILE A 4 -10.08 4.32 -0.32
CA ILE A 4 -10.06 3.14 0.54
C ILE A 4 -10.07 3.62 1.99
N GLU A 5 -11.05 3.17 2.77
CA GLU A 5 -11.06 3.32 4.21
C GLU A 5 -10.47 2.06 4.85
N ILE A 6 -9.47 2.23 5.70
CA ILE A 6 -8.85 1.17 6.49
C ILE A 6 -9.29 1.34 7.94
N ARG A 7 -9.61 0.22 8.59
CA ARG A 7 -9.95 0.18 10.02
C ARG A 7 -9.06 -0.80 10.73
N LEU A 8 -8.29 -0.31 11.70
CA LEU A 8 -7.35 -1.10 12.49
C LEU A 8 -7.44 -0.67 13.96
N ASP A 9 -6.97 -1.52 14.86
CA ASP A 9 -6.82 -1.17 16.26
C ASP A 9 -5.59 -0.24 16.42
N PRO A 10 -5.76 1.01 16.90
CA PRO A 10 -4.64 1.92 17.12
C PRO A 10 -3.54 1.34 18.00
N ALA A 11 -3.88 0.59 19.06
CA ALA A 11 -2.90 0.07 20.00
C ALA A 11 -1.98 -0.98 19.35
N LEU A 12 -2.54 -1.79 18.44
CA LEU A 12 -1.75 -2.74 17.67
C LEU A 12 -0.82 -2.01 16.70
N VAL A 13 -1.35 -1.04 15.95
CA VAL A 13 -0.55 -0.29 14.97
C VAL A 13 0.53 0.54 15.64
N GLU A 14 0.27 1.16 16.79
CA GLU A 14 1.29 1.86 17.58
C GLU A 14 2.47 0.93 17.90
N SER A 15 2.21 -0.28 18.41
CA SER A 15 3.26 -1.27 18.69
C SER A 15 4.04 -1.70 17.44
N LEU A 16 3.37 -1.84 16.29
CA LEU A 16 4.02 -2.15 15.02
C LEU A 16 4.93 -1.00 14.58
N MET A 17 4.41 0.23 14.62
CA MET A 17 5.10 1.45 14.19
C MET A 17 6.29 1.77 15.09
N ASP A 18 6.21 1.52 16.40
CA ASP A 18 7.34 1.63 17.32
C ASP A 18 8.47 0.67 16.96
N THR A 19 8.12 -0.57 16.59
CA THR A 19 9.09 -1.62 16.24
C THR A 19 9.80 -1.31 14.92
N ILE A 20 9.07 -0.86 13.90
CA ILE A 20 9.64 -0.57 12.58
C ILE A 20 10.12 0.88 12.42
N GLY A 21 9.83 1.76 13.39
CA GLY A 21 10.18 3.18 13.36
C GLY A 21 11.67 3.45 13.07
N PRO A 22 12.62 2.70 13.66
CA PRO A 22 14.03 2.78 13.29
C PRO A 22 14.29 2.46 11.80
N LEU A 23 13.57 1.50 11.23
CA LEU A 23 13.69 1.15 9.80
C LEU A 23 13.12 2.24 8.90
N LEU A 24 12.00 2.87 9.28
CA LEU A 24 11.43 3.99 8.54
C LEU A 24 12.42 5.16 8.45
N LYS A 25 13.12 5.46 9.55
CA LYS A 25 14.18 6.49 9.59
C LYS A 25 15.39 6.13 8.73
N GLN A 26 15.73 4.84 8.63
CA GLN A 26 16.78 4.39 7.70
C GLN A 26 16.34 4.60 6.25
N LEU A 27 15.08 4.30 5.91
CA LEU A 27 14.52 4.50 4.58
C LEU A 27 14.43 5.99 4.16
N GLU A 28 14.58 6.93 5.09
CA GLU A 28 14.74 8.35 4.74
C GLU A 28 16.15 8.67 4.18
N ASN A 29 17.13 7.82 4.42
CA ASN A 29 18.54 8.10 4.11
C ASN A 29 19.18 7.05 3.21
N GLU A 30 18.56 5.88 3.08
CA GLU A 30 19.06 4.73 2.34
C GLU A 30 17.95 4.13 1.48
N LEU A 31 18.29 3.65 0.29
CA LEU A 31 17.35 2.88 -0.53
C LEU A 31 16.96 1.58 0.17
N ALA A 32 15.70 1.17 0.02
CA ALA A 32 15.17 -0.06 0.60
C ALA A 32 15.89 -1.32 0.14
N SER A 33 16.41 -1.31 -1.09
CA SER A 33 17.27 -2.33 -1.67
C SER A 33 18.46 -1.64 -2.34
N PRO A 34 19.65 -2.26 -2.35
CA PRO A 34 20.72 -1.84 -3.24
C PRO A 34 20.21 -1.75 -4.68
N ALA A 35 20.53 -0.66 -5.35
CA ALA A 35 20.17 -0.42 -6.73
C ALA A 35 21.46 -0.17 -7.52
N GLU A 36 21.76 -1.07 -8.45
CA GLU A 36 22.93 -0.97 -9.33
C GLU A 36 22.56 -0.21 -10.60
N PHE A 37 23.35 0.79 -10.96
CA PHE A 37 23.18 1.52 -12.19
C PHE A 37 23.82 0.73 -13.35
N PRO A 38 23.14 0.56 -14.49
CA PRO A 38 23.58 -0.38 -15.53
C PRO A 38 24.77 0.10 -16.38
N ASP A 39 25.12 1.38 -16.31
CA ASP A 39 26.17 2.01 -17.11
C ASP A 39 27.29 2.58 -16.23
N ASP A 40 28.47 2.79 -16.81
CA ASP A 40 29.65 3.37 -16.15
C ASP A 40 29.65 4.91 -16.23
N ASP A 41 28.51 5.54 -15.91
CA ASP A 41 28.34 6.99 -15.86
C ASP A 41 28.05 7.44 -14.42
N GLU A 42 29.11 7.80 -13.69
CA GLU A 42 29.04 8.20 -12.28
C GLU A 42 28.09 9.39 -12.04
N LEU A 43 28.04 10.36 -12.96
CA LEU A 43 27.17 11.54 -12.79
C LEU A 43 25.70 11.18 -12.95
N LEU A 44 25.40 10.32 -13.91
CA LEU A 44 24.04 9.84 -14.13
C LEU A 44 23.60 8.89 -13.02
N GLU A 45 24.50 8.03 -12.53
CA GLU A 45 24.27 7.15 -11.39
C GLU A 45 23.92 7.98 -10.13
N ASP A 46 24.70 9.01 -9.80
CA ASP A 46 24.45 9.87 -8.64
C ASP A 46 23.10 10.59 -8.74
N PHE A 47 22.77 11.12 -9.93
CA PHE A 47 21.48 11.76 -10.17
C PHE A 47 20.32 10.78 -10.00
N TRP A 48 20.44 9.59 -10.59
CA TRP A 48 19.42 8.53 -10.54
C TRP A 48 19.20 8.03 -9.11
N LYS A 49 20.26 7.76 -8.35
CA LYS A 49 20.17 7.36 -6.94
C LYS A 49 19.51 8.44 -6.08
N SER A 50 19.85 9.70 -6.31
CA SER A 50 19.24 10.83 -5.62
C SER A 50 17.74 10.93 -5.89
N ASP A 51 17.33 10.77 -7.15
CA ASP A 51 15.92 10.80 -7.55
C ASP A 51 15.11 9.65 -6.95
N LEU A 52 15.65 8.43 -7.01
CA LEU A 52 15.10 7.24 -6.35
C LEU A 52 14.88 7.47 -4.84
N LEU A 53 15.90 7.99 -4.16
CA LEU A 53 15.83 8.23 -2.72
C LEU A 53 14.79 9.32 -2.40
N ASN A 54 14.67 10.36 -3.23
CA ASN A 54 13.66 11.38 -3.05
C ASN A 54 12.24 10.83 -3.28
N SER A 55 12.02 9.99 -4.30
CA SER A 55 10.74 9.30 -4.50
C SER A 55 10.40 8.42 -3.29
N GLN A 56 11.35 7.63 -2.80
CA GLN A 56 11.15 6.78 -1.63
C GLN A 56 10.78 7.59 -0.38
N ARG A 57 11.44 8.74 -0.16
CA ARG A 57 11.09 9.64 0.97
C ARG A 57 9.64 10.12 0.90
N GLU A 58 9.18 10.51 -0.29
CA GLU A 58 7.78 10.91 -0.47
C GLU A 58 6.82 9.75 -0.19
N GLU A 59 7.16 8.55 -0.63
CA GLU A 59 6.37 7.34 -0.42
C GLU A 59 6.28 6.99 1.08
N ILE A 60 7.40 7.02 1.80
CA ILE A 60 7.45 6.77 3.25
C ILE A 60 6.69 7.85 4.04
N LYS A 61 6.71 9.10 3.58
CA LYS A 61 5.93 10.19 4.18
C LYS A 61 4.43 9.89 4.14
N VAL A 62 3.91 9.37 3.03
CA VAL A 62 2.49 9.01 2.90
C VAL A 62 2.08 7.94 3.92
N ILE A 63 2.94 6.95 4.19
CA ILE A 63 2.67 5.95 5.25
C ILE A 63 2.64 6.60 6.64
N SER A 64 3.55 7.54 6.89
CA SER A 64 3.59 8.24 8.19
C SER A 64 2.35 9.11 8.40
N GLU A 65 1.81 9.69 7.33
CA GLU A 65 0.54 10.44 7.34
C GLU A 65 -0.67 9.52 7.49
N LEU A 66 -0.61 8.28 6.99
CA LEU A 66 -1.69 7.30 7.11
C LEU A 66 -1.93 6.86 8.57
N PHE A 67 -0.86 6.78 9.36
CA PHE A 67 -0.89 6.35 10.76
C PHE A 67 -0.61 7.50 11.73
N ASP A 68 -1.12 8.68 11.39
CA ASP A 68 -0.93 9.91 12.16
C ASP A 68 -1.81 9.97 13.43
N GLY A 69 -1.86 11.15 14.06
CA GLY A 69 -2.68 11.36 15.26
C GLY A 69 -4.18 11.16 15.06
N GLU A 70 -4.73 11.41 13.87
CA GLU A 70 -6.14 11.17 13.58
C GLU A 70 -6.44 9.67 13.50
N PHE A 71 -5.54 8.90 12.87
CA PHE A 71 -5.60 7.45 12.91
C PHE A 71 -5.53 6.94 14.35
N MET A 72 -4.58 7.44 15.16
CA MET A 72 -4.42 6.96 16.55
C MET A 72 -5.66 7.22 17.42
N LEU A 73 -6.44 8.26 17.12
CA LEU A 73 -7.68 8.57 17.84
C LEU A 73 -8.90 7.76 17.35
N SER A 74 -8.95 7.45 16.05
CA SER A 74 -10.16 6.92 15.41
C SER A 74 -10.06 5.46 14.96
N GLY A 75 -8.85 4.92 14.84
CA GLY A 75 -8.55 3.65 14.19
C GLY A 75 -8.84 3.63 12.70
N ARG A 76 -9.06 4.81 12.08
CA ARG A 76 -9.41 4.94 10.66
C ARG A 76 -8.34 5.69 9.90
N ALA A 77 -8.00 5.18 8.74
CA ALA A 77 -7.13 5.84 7.78
C ALA A 77 -7.77 5.80 6.40
N PHE A 78 -7.50 6.81 5.59
CA PHE A 78 -8.07 6.93 4.25
C PHE A 78 -6.98 7.07 3.21
N ILE A 79 -7.07 6.29 2.13
CA ILE A 79 -6.15 6.36 1.00
C ILE A 79 -6.91 6.89 -0.21
N ASN A 80 -6.48 8.03 -0.73
CA ASN A 80 -7.06 8.62 -1.92
C ASN A 80 -6.49 7.96 -3.18
N SER A 81 -7.26 7.96 -4.27
CA SER A 81 -6.84 7.33 -5.53
C SER A 81 -5.51 7.84 -6.09
N ASN A 82 -5.16 9.10 -5.86
CA ASN A 82 -3.90 9.71 -6.30
C ASN A 82 -2.69 9.31 -5.43
N GLU A 83 -2.91 8.65 -4.29
CA GLU A 83 -1.87 8.22 -3.35
C GLU A 83 -1.64 6.71 -3.38
N MET A 84 -2.55 5.94 -3.99
CA MET A 84 -2.51 4.47 -4.03
C MET A 84 -1.15 3.92 -4.51
N ASP A 85 -0.61 4.44 -5.62
CA ASP A 85 0.70 4.00 -6.13
C ASP A 85 1.85 4.35 -5.18
N LYS A 86 1.76 5.47 -4.45
CA LYS A 86 2.77 5.85 -3.45
C LYS A 86 2.71 4.92 -2.25
N VAL A 87 1.51 4.61 -1.78
CA VAL A 87 1.31 3.66 -0.66
C VAL A 87 1.81 2.27 -1.05
N ILE A 88 1.51 1.77 -2.25
CA ILE A 88 2.00 0.46 -2.72
C ILE A 88 3.54 0.43 -2.70
N ARG A 89 4.21 1.44 -3.25
CA ARG A 89 5.67 1.50 -3.28
C ARG A 89 6.29 1.62 -1.89
N ALA A 90 5.71 2.44 -1.02
CA ALA A 90 6.12 2.55 0.37
C ALA A 90 6.02 1.21 1.11
N CYS A 91 4.90 0.49 0.94
CA CYS A 91 4.72 -0.84 1.52
C CYS A 91 5.81 -1.82 1.04
N SER A 92 6.18 -1.79 -0.24
CA SER A 92 7.27 -2.61 -0.78
C SER A 92 8.61 -2.25 -0.11
N ALA A 93 8.94 -0.96 -0.05
CA ALA A 93 10.18 -0.49 0.57
C ALA A 93 10.29 -0.93 2.04
N ILE A 94 9.20 -0.79 2.80
CA ILE A 94 9.15 -1.20 4.20
C ILE A 94 9.28 -2.72 4.33
N ARG A 95 8.55 -3.50 3.53
CA ARG A 95 8.62 -4.96 3.55
C ARG A 95 10.02 -5.48 3.21
N LEU A 96 10.67 -4.90 2.20
CA LEU A 96 12.06 -5.23 1.84
C LEU A 96 12.99 -4.95 3.01
N LYS A 97 12.88 -3.77 3.65
CA LYS A 97 13.74 -3.42 4.77
C LYS A 97 13.50 -4.31 5.99
N ILE A 98 12.25 -4.65 6.32
CA ILE A 98 11.91 -5.60 7.39
C ILE A 98 12.52 -6.98 7.09
N ARG A 99 12.37 -7.46 5.86
CA ARG A 99 12.90 -8.74 5.40
C ARG A 99 14.43 -8.79 5.51
N ASP A 100 15.12 -7.73 5.09
CA ASP A 100 16.59 -7.67 5.12
C ASP A 100 17.18 -7.48 6.51
N THR A 101 16.38 -7.07 7.49
CA THR A 101 16.85 -6.73 8.84
C THR A 101 16.27 -7.64 9.91
N LEU A 102 15.01 -7.44 10.27
CA LEU A 102 14.35 -8.10 11.40
C LEU A 102 13.97 -9.56 11.08
N LEU A 103 13.74 -9.89 9.80
CA LEU A 103 13.39 -11.24 9.36
C LEU A 103 14.49 -11.91 8.54
N ALA A 104 15.74 -11.46 8.64
CA ALA A 104 16.85 -11.97 7.84
C ALA A 104 17.14 -13.48 8.03
N THR A 105 16.63 -14.08 9.11
CA THR A 105 16.74 -15.52 9.41
C THR A 105 15.59 -16.34 8.83
N VAL A 106 14.51 -15.70 8.36
CA VAL A 106 13.38 -16.35 7.70
C VAL A 106 13.64 -16.36 6.21
N THR A 107 13.52 -17.53 5.59
CA THR A 107 13.81 -17.66 4.15
C THR A 107 12.66 -17.12 3.29
N ASP A 108 12.97 -16.73 2.05
CA ASP A 108 11.95 -16.24 1.11
C ASP A 108 10.85 -17.29 0.87
N SER A 109 11.19 -18.58 0.72
CA SER A 109 10.21 -19.67 0.58
C SER A 109 9.28 -19.78 1.80
N GLN A 110 9.80 -19.64 3.02
CA GLN A 110 8.96 -19.63 4.23
C GLN A 110 7.99 -18.44 4.27
N LEU A 111 8.42 -17.26 3.82
CA LEU A 111 7.55 -16.08 3.75
C LEU A 111 6.50 -16.18 2.64
N GLU A 112 6.86 -16.77 1.49
CA GLU A 112 5.99 -16.92 0.33
C GLU A 112 4.95 -18.03 0.50
N GLU A 113 5.35 -19.15 1.08
CA GLU A 113 4.50 -20.33 1.27
C GLU A 113 3.72 -20.29 2.60
N GLY A 114 4.14 -19.41 3.52
CA GLY A 114 3.59 -19.33 4.87
C GLY A 114 4.01 -20.50 5.77
N ASP A 115 5.03 -21.27 5.37
CA ASP A 115 5.57 -22.39 6.16
C ASP A 115 6.53 -21.88 7.24
N LEU A 116 5.95 -21.54 8.40
CA LEU A 116 6.65 -20.88 9.50
C LEU A 116 6.85 -21.78 10.73
N GLU A 117 6.56 -23.07 10.61
CA GLU A 117 6.56 -24.02 11.74
C GLU A 117 7.96 -24.19 12.37
N ASP A 118 9.01 -24.17 11.55
CA ASP A 118 10.40 -24.36 11.98
C ASP A 118 11.11 -23.06 12.39
N VAL A 119 10.43 -21.90 12.27
CA VAL A 119 11.03 -20.60 12.62
C VAL A 119 11.14 -20.47 14.14
N GLN A 120 12.36 -20.18 14.62
CA GLN A 120 12.61 -19.82 16.01
C GLN A 120 12.28 -18.35 16.24
N TRP A 121 11.06 -18.09 16.69
CA TRP A 121 10.54 -16.74 16.88
C TRP A 121 11.08 -16.06 18.13
N THR A 122 11.62 -14.85 17.96
CA THR A 122 11.74 -13.86 19.04
C THR A 122 10.49 -12.97 19.05
N ASP A 123 10.22 -12.31 20.18
CA ASP A 123 9.11 -11.35 20.29
C ASP A 123 9.23 -10.23 19.23
N GLU A 124 10.44 -9.74 18.99
CA GLU A 124 10.73 -8.72 17.96
C GLU A 124 10.42 -9.24 16.54
N MET A 125 10.80 -10.48 16.21
CA MET A 125 10.49 -11.09 14.92
C MET A 125 8.98 -11.27 14.72
N GLN A 126 8.23 -11.60 15.77
CA GLN A 126 6.77 -11.75 15.67
C GLN A 126 6.10 -10.41 15.31
N ILE A 127 6.51 -9.32 15.97
CA ILE A 127 5.99 -7.98 15.70
C ILE A 127 6.43 -7.51 14.29
N ALA A 128 7.69 -7.77 13.91
CA ALA A 128 8.19 -7.46 12.57
C ALA A 128 7.43 -8.23 11.48
N TYR A 129 7.14 -9.51 11.70
CA TYR A 129 6.34 -10.31 10.77
C TYR A 129 4.90 -9.81 10.69
N ALA A 130 4.29 -9.42 11.80
CA ALA A 130 2.96 -8.80 11.80
C ALA A 130 2.95 -7.48 11.00
N ALA A 131 3.97 -6.64 11.15
CA ALA A 131 4.12 -5.43 10.32
C ALA A 131 4.32 -5.78 8.84
N TYR A 132 5.18 -6.75 8.53
CA TYR A 132 5.42 -7.24 7.17
C TYR A 132 4.11 -7.71 6.51
N ALA A 133 3.33 -8.52 7.21
CA ALA A 133 2.03 -9.02 6.75
C ALA A 133 1.00 -7.90 6.59
N LEU A 134 0.94 -6.94 7.52
CA LEU A 134 0.06 -5.77 7.41
C LEU A 134 0.32 -5.00 6.11
N PHE A 135 1.57 -4.67 5.80
CA PHE A 135 1.90 -3.96 4.57
C PHE A 135 1.64 -4.81 3.32
N ALA A 136 1.80 -6.14 3.40
CA ALA A 136 1.44 -7.03 2.29
C ALA A 136 -0.06 -7.00 2.01
N SER A 137 -0.89 -7.14 3.06
CA SER A 137 -2.34 -7.08 2.95
C SER A 137 -2.83 -5.71 2.48
N LEU A 138 -2.16 -4.63 2.90
CA LEU A 138 -2.48 -3.29 2.44
C LEU A 138 -2.23 -3.14 0.94
N GLN A 139 -1.10 -3.65 0.42
CA GLN A 139 -0.82 -3.65 -1.01
C GLN A 139 -1.87 -4.43 -1.80
N GLU A 140 -2.21 -5.63 -1.34
CA GLU A 140 -3.20 -6.48 -1.99
C GLU A 140 -4.59 -5.81 -2.03
N LEU A 141 -5.00 -5.18 -0.92
CA LEU A 141 -6.24 -4.41 -0.84
C LEU A 141 -6.29 -3.28 -1.87
N ILE A 142 -5.21 -2.51 -1.99
CA ILE A 142 -5.13 -1.37 -2.92
C ILE A 142 -5.14 -1.88 -4.37
N ILE A 143 -4.33 -2.88 -4.70
CA ILE A 143 -4.27 -3.47 -6.05
C ILE A 143 -5.63 -4.02 -6.45
N THR A 144 -6.32 -4.71 -5.52
CA THR A 144 -7.68 -5.21 -5.75
C THR A 144 -8.65 -4.07 -6.07
N GLN A 145 -8.59 -2.97 -5.32
CA GLN A 145 -9.46 -1.82 -5.53
C GLN A 145 -9.18 -1.09 -6.85
N MET A 146 -7.91 -1.02 -7.27
CA MET A 146 -7.49 -0.43 -8.55
C MET A 146 -7.99 -1.25 -9.74
N ASN A 147 -8.06 -2.58 -9.61
CA ASN A 147 -8.49 -3.49 -10.66
C ASN A 147 -10.02 -3.66 -10.77
N GLN A 148 -10.79 -3.08 -9.84
CA GLN A 148 -12.24 -3.09 -9.97
C GLN A 148 -12.68 -2.24 -11.18
N PRO A 149 -13.62 -2.72 -12.01
CA PRO A 149 -14.19 -1.90 -13.07
C PRO A 149 -14.83 -0.64 -12.48
N GLU A 150 -14.74 0.48 -13.20
CA GLU A 150 -15.53 1.67 -12.85
C GLU A 150 -17.01 1.23 -12.79
N PRO A 151 -17.78 1.63 -11.75
CA PRO A 151 -19.20 1.35 -11.77
C PRO A 151 -19.76 1.92 -13.06
N GLU A 152 -20.42 1.08 -13.86
CA GLU A 152 -21.13 1.54 -15.05
C GLU A 152 -22.05 2.66 -14.58
N GLU A 153 -21.86 3.88 -15.11
CA GLU A 153 -22.86 4.93 -14.97
C GLU A 153 -24.16 4.29 -15.43
N SER A 154 -25.10 4.11 -14.51
CA SER A 154 -26.43 3.60 -14.83
C SER A 154 -26.99 4.56 -15.86
N GLY A 155 -26.92 4.16 -17.13
CA GLY A 155 -27.53 4.90 -18.21
C GLY A 155 -28.99 4.99 -17.87
N ASP A 156 -29.43 6.18 -17.46
CA ASP A 156 -30.83 6.48 -17.24
C ASP A 156 -31.57 6.04 -18.50
N GLY A 157 -32.28 4.94 -18.37
CA GLY A 157 -33.13 4.41 -19.40
C GLY A 157 -34.18 5.46 -19.71
N TYR A 158 -33.97 6.22 -20.77
CA TYR A 158 -35.06 6.92 -21.44
C TYR A 158 -35.95 5.84 -22.05
N ASP A 159 -36.86 5.34 -21.22
CA ASP A 159 -38.07 4.63 -21.59
C ASP A 159 -38.89 5.57 -22.48
N TRP A 160 -38.69 5.49 -23.80
CA TRP A 160 -39.63 6.04 -24.76
C TRP A 160 -40.87 5.15 -24.76
N GLY A 161 -41.67 5.32 -23.70
CA GLY A 161 -43.03 4.84 -23.62
C GLY A 161 -43.76 5.21 -24.90
N SER A 162 -44.10 4.18 -25.65
CA SER A 162 -44.86 4.25 -26.87
C SER A 162 -46.32 4.41 -26.48
N ASP A 163 -46.80 5.65 -26.38
CA ASP A 163 -48.23 5.96 -26.20
C ASP A 163 -48.65 6.98 -27.26
N ASP A 164 -49.29 6.48 -28.31
CA ASP A 164 -50.62 6.94 -28.79
C ASP A 164 -50.86 6.40 -30.21
N GLU A 165 -51.22 5.12 -30.30
CA GLU A 165 -52.24 4.70 -31.28
C GLU A 165 -53.59 5.13 -30.69
N ASP A 166 -54.35 5.96 -31.41
CA ASP A 166 -55.83 5.91 -31.51
C ASP A 166 -56.38 7.20 -32.15
N LEU A 167 -56.44 7.22 -33.50
CA LEU A 167 -57.39 8.07 -34.22
C LEU A 167 -57.97 7.29 -35.41
N GLU A 168 -58.81 6.30 -35.09
CA GLU A 168 -59.94 5.94 -35.93
C GLU A 168 -61.21 6.12 -35.09
N ASP A 169 -61.99 7.16 -35.37
CA ASP A 169 -63.44 6.96 -35.49
C ASP A 169 -64.14 8.06 -36.30
N GLU A 170 -65.09 7.59 -37.08
CA GLU A 170 -65.84 8.24 -38.14
C GLU A 170 -66.80 9.35 -37.65
N ARG A 171 -66.89 10.45 -38.41
CA ARG A 171 -68.16 11.11 -38.80
C ARG A 171 -67.99 12.24 -39.80
#